data_AF-A0A7Z9FWZ2-F1
#
_entry.id   AF-A0A7Z9FWZ2-F1
#
_cell.length_a   1.000
_cell.length_b   1.000
_cell.length_c   1.000
_cell.angle_alpha   90.00
_cell.angle_beta   90.00
_cell.angle_gamma   90.00
#
_symmetry.space_group_name_H-M   'P 1'
#
loop_
_entity.id
_entity.type
_entity.pdbx_description
1 polymer ?
#
loop_
_entity_poly.entity_id
_entity_poly.type
_entity_poly.pdbx_seq_one_letter_code
_entity_poly.pdbx_strand_id
1 'polypeptide(L)'
;MGLADVPGVKPVSIYEGAEPAGFYGFPIHYVVEEVSGLSKEKFIEALQEEGLRARSNGYPLLHQLPLFADGFDIFTKGRGPLCTPEMGGDYQGYQAGDFPITEEVCSRLIFLPVFSNPVEGAAERVVATIRKVVAHAEQLAVKD
;
A
#
# COMPACT_ATOMS: atom_id res chain seq x y z
N MET A 1 -6.45 0.43 22.95
CA MET A 1 -7.14 0.17 21.67
C MET A 1 -6.22 0.61 20.55
N GLY A 2 -6.04 -0.24 19.54
CA GLY A 2 -5.07 -0.03 18.45
C GLY A 2 -5.75 0.14 17.09
N LEU A 3 -4.95 0.03 16.02
CA LEU A 3 -5.45 0.09 14.63
C LEU A 3 -6.50 -0.98 14.32
N ALA A 4 -6.39 -2.17 14.91
CA ALA A 4 -7.34 -3.26 14.69
C ALA A 4 -8.79 -2.92 15.11
N ASP A 5 -8.94 -1.93 16.01
CA ASP A 5 -10.22 -1.50 16.55
C ASP A 5 -10.83 -0.30 15.79
N VAL A 6 -10.24 0.10 14.65
CA VAL A 6 -10.67 1.28 13.87
C VAL A 6 -11.34 0.80 12.57
N PRO A 7 -12.62 1.12 12.32
CA PRO A 7 -13.26 0.79 11.04
C PRO A 7 -12.51 1.38 9.85
N GLY A 8 -12.47 0.66 8.74
CA GLY A 8 -11.85 1.12 7.50
C GLY A 8 -10.36 0.86 7.37
N VAL A 9 -9.70 0.43 8.45
CA VAL A 9 -8.28 0.10 8.42
C VAL A 9 -7.99 -1.21 9.15
N LYS A 10 -7.06 -2.00 8.62
CA LYS A 10 -6.55 -3.21 9.31
C LYS A 10 -5.02 -3.21 9.31
N PRO A 11 -4.37 -3.56 10.43
CA PRO A 11 -2.93 -3.77 10.44
C PRO A 11 -2.55 -4.97 9.56
N VAL A 12 -1.32 -5.00 9.06
CA VAL A 12 -0.75 -6.22 8.45
C VAL A 12 -0.54 -7.26 9.55
N SER A 13 -0.97 -8.50 9.29
CA SER A 13 -0.87 -9.59 10.25
C SER A 13 0.58 -10.00 10.50
N ILE A 14 0.91 -10.29 11.76
CA ILE A 14 2.17 -10.89 12.15
C ILE A 14 1.95 -12.40 12.21
N TYR A 15 2.83 -13.17 11.58
CA TYR A 15 2.78 -14.64 11.64
C TYR A 15 3.13 -15.15 13.03
N GLU A 16 2.55 -16.30 13.40
CA GLU A 16 2.89 -16.97 14.65
C GLU A 16 4.40 -17.27 14.72
N GLY A 17 5.03 -16.92 15.84
CA GLY A 17 6.47 -17.07 16.05
C GLY A 17 7.35 -15.97 15.44
N ALA A 18 6.78 -14.97 14.74
CA ALA A 18 7.53 -13.82 14.26
C ALA A 18 7.63 -12.72 15.32
N GLU A 19 8.84 -12.19 15.52
CA GLU A 19 9.08 -10.99 16.32
C GLU A 19 9.24 -9.77 15.39
N PRO A 20 8.36 -8.76 15.45
CA PRO A 20 8.47 -7.57 14.62
C PRO A 20 9.72 -6.75 15.03
N ALA A 21 10.75 -6.75 14.18
CA ALA A 21 12.05 -6.14 14.48
C ALA A 21 12.40 -4.92 13.61
N GLY A 22 11.50 -4.45 12.75
CA GLY A 22 11.74 -3.25 11.96
C GLY A 22 10.64 -2.98 10.93
N PHE A 23 10.18 -1.74 10.90
CA PHE A 23 9.25 -1.26 9.88
C PHE A 23 10.00 -0.35 8.92
N TYR A 24 10.61 -0.94 7.88
CA TYR A 24 11.10 -0.17 6.72
C TYR A 24 9.96 0.65 6.09
N GLY A 25 8.72 0.17 6.24
CA GLY A 25 7.48 0.91 6.10
C GLY A 25 6.44 0.41 7.10
N PHE A 26 5.41 1.21 7.37
CA PHE A 26 4.25 0.80 8.18
C PHE A 26 2.99 0.72 7.31
N PRO A 27 2.85 -0.32 6.48
CA PRO A 27 1.65 -0.51 5.67
C PRO A 27 0.45 -0.94 6.53
N ILE A 28 -0.72 -0.47 6.13
CA ILE A 28 -2.02 -0.92 6.62
C ILE A 28 -2.92 -1.21 5.41
N HIS A 29 -3.91 -2.07 5.61
CA HIS A 29 -4.96 -2.30 4.64
C HIS A 29 -6.09 -1.30 4.83
N TYR A 30 -6.54 -0.66 3.76
CA TYR A 30 -7.78 0.10 3.72
C TYR A 30 -8.96 -0.80 3.35
N VAL A 31 -10.13 -0.53 3.94
CA VAL A 31 -11.37 -1.28 3.73
C VAL A 31 -12.49 -0.27 3.48
N VAL A 32 -12.73 0.06 2.21
CA VAL A 32 -13.66 1.12 1.79
C VAL A 32 -15.10 0.84 2.25
N GLU A 33 -15.47 -0.43 2.35
CA GLU A 33 -16.78 -0.91 2.76
C GLU A 33 -17.10 -0.57 4.22
N GLU A 34 -16.08 -0.36 5.07
CA GLU A 34 -16.25 -0.02 6.48
C GLU A 34 -16.29 1.51 6.75
N VAL A 35 -16.20 2.34 5.70
CA VAL A 35 -16.08 3.82 5.80
C VAL A 35 -16.98 4.56 4.80
N SER A 36 -18.20 4.06 4.64
CA SER A 36 -19.26 4.71 3.86
C SER A 36 -18.86 5.08 2.42
N GLY A 37 -17.98 4.28 1.81
CA GLY A 37 -17.55 4.47 0.43
C GLY A 37 -16.53 5.58 0.21
N LEU A 38 -15.94 6.16 1.27
CA LEU A 38 -14.84 7.12 1.14
C LEU A 38 -13.69 6.49 0.35
N SER A 39 -13.21 7.14 -0.72
CA SER A 39 -12.09 6.59 -1.49
C SER A 39 -10.81 6.63 -0.68
N LYS A 40 -9.90 5.68 -0.96
CA LYS A 40 -8.57 5.62 -0.33
C LYS A 40 -7.81 6.94 -0.50
N GLU A 41 -7.90 7.55 -1.68
CA GLU A 41 -7.23 8.82 -2.01
C GLU A 41 -7.77 9.98 -1.15
N LYS A 42 -9.10 10.15 -1.06
CA LYS A 42 -9.72 11.18 -0.21
C LYS A 42 -9.43 10.91 1.28
N PHE A 43 -9.39 9.65 1.69
CA PHE A 43 -9.00 9.29 3.05
C PHE A 43 -7.55 9.68 3.36
N ILE A 44 -6.61 9.40 2.44
CA ILE A 44 -5.21 9.82 2.58
C ILE A 44 -5.11 11.35 2.66
N GLU A 45 -5.82 12.08 1.81
CA GLU A 45 -5.87 13.55 1.82
C GLU A 45 -6.35 14.09 3.18
N ALA A 46 -7.48 13.59 3.68
CA ALA A 46 -8.03 14.00 4.98
C ALA A 46 -7.06 13.71 6.14
N LEU A 47 -6.34 12.57 6.11
CA LEU A 47 -5.30 12.29 7.11
C LEU A 47 -4.15 13.31 7.03
N GLN A 48 -3.76 13.71 5.81
CA GLN A 48 -2.71 14.70 5.60
C GLN A 48 -3.13 16.10 6.08
N GLU A 49 -4.38 16.50 5.89
CA GLU A 49 -4.94 17.75 6.43
C GLU A 49 -4.92 17.78 7.96
N GLU A 50 -5.15 16.63 8.61
CA GLU A 50 -5.00 16.46 10.06
C GLU A 50 -3.53 16.36 10.53
N GLY A 51 -2.57 16.52 9.61
CA GLY A 51 -1.14 16.51 9.88
C GLY A 51 -0.50 15.12 9.92
N LEU A 52 -1.26 14.05 9.64
CA LEU A 52 -0.74 12.70 9.54
C LEU A 52 -0.26 12.44 8.10
N ARG A 53 1.06 12.31 7.92
CA ARG A 53 1.70 12.12 6.59
C ARG A 53 1.51 10.70 6.04
N ALA A 54 0.27 10.22 5.96
CA ALA A 54 -0.08 8.98 5.27
C ALA A 54 0.15 9.12 3.75
N ARG A 55 0.48 8.02 3.09
CA ARG A 55 0.76 7.97 1.64
C ARG A 55 0.13 6.71 1.03
N SER A 56 -0.14 6.76 -0.28
CA SER A 56 -0.45 5.56 -1.04
C SER A 56 0.77 4.64 -1.10
N ASN A 57 0.57 3.41 -1.55
CA ASN A 57 1.64 2.45 -1.77
C ASN A 57 2.70 3.01 -2.74
N GLY A 58 3.94 3.12 -2.25
CA GLY A 58 5.10 3.55 -3.06
C GLY A 58 5.71 2.43 -3.89
N TYR A 59 5.24 1.19 -3.74
CA TYR A 59 5.74 0.00 -4.43
C TYR A 59 4.70 -0.46 -5.46
N PRO A 60 4.78 0.01 -6.72
CA PRO A 60 3.84 -0.42 -7.75
C PRO A 60 4.00 -1.91 -8.06
N LEU A 61 3.05 -2.46 -8.81
CA LEU A 61 3.07 -3.85 -9.27
C LEU A 61 4.29 -4.08 -10.17
N LEU A 62 5.31 -4.75 -9.64
CA LEU A 62 6.59 -4.92 -10.35
C LEU A 62 6.40 -5.61 -11.70
N HIS A 63 5.54 -6.62 -11.78
CA HIS A 63 5.26 -7.36 -13.02
C HIS A 63 4.65 -6.50 -14.14
N GLN A 64 4.17 -5.30 -13.84
CA GLN A 64 3.64 -4.34 -14.82
C GLN A 64 4.63 -3.24 -15.19
N LEU A 65 5.76 -3.13 -14.48
CA LEU A 65 6.78 -2.15 -14.81
C LEU A 65 7.54 -2.60 -16.08
N PRO A 66 7.86 -1.69 -17.01
CA PRO A 66 8.52 -2.05 -18.27
C PRO A 66 9.79 -2.88 -18.10
N LEU A 67 10.58 -2.60 -17.05
CA LEU A 67 11.79 -3.35 -16.76
C LEU A 67 11.55 -4.85 -16.53
N PHE A 68 10.42 -5.21 -15.93
CA PHE A 68 10.07 -6.60 -15.62
C PHE A 68 9.11 -7.22 -16.64
N ALA A 69 8.24 -6.41 -17.25
CA ALA A 69 7.28 -6.86 -18.25
C ALA A 69 7.93 -7.05 -19.63
N ASP A 70 8.63 -6.01 -20.09
CA ASP A 70 9.19 -5.91 -21.44
C ASP A 70 10.70 -6.17 -21.48
N GLY A 71 11.35 -6.00 -20.33
CA GLY A 71 12.80 -6.15 -20.21
C GLY A 71 13.54 -4.93 -20.75
N PHE A 72 14.85 -4.90 -20.54
CA PHE A 72 15.71 -3.89 -21.14
C PHE A 72 17.04 -4.54 -21.50
N ASP A 73 17.63 -4.16 -22.64
CA ASP A 73 19.00 -4.55 -23.00
C ASP A 73 20.00 -3.74 -22.18
N ILE A 74 20.02 -3.98 -20.86
CA ILE A 74 20.88 -3.29 -19.87
C ILE A 74 22.36 -3.42 -20.26
N PHE A 75 22.71 -4.53 -20.89
CA PHE A 75 24.08 -4.86 -21.26
C PHE A 75 24.47 -4.49 -22.69
N THR A 76 23.56 -3.84 -23.44
CA THR A 76 23.76 -3.30 -24.81
C THR A 76 24.29 -4.31 -25.83
N LYS A 77 23.88 -5.57 -25.69
CA LYS A 77 24.34 -6.71 -26.51
C LYS A 77 23.20 -7.46 -27.18
N GLY A 78 22.02 -6.83 -27.28
CA GLY A 78 20.80 -7.48 -27.74
C GLY A 78 20.38 -8.62 -26.81
N ARG A 79 20.65 -8.49 -25.50
CA ARG A 79 20.33 -9.50 -24.49
C ARG A 79 19.58 -8.86 -23.34
N GLY A 80 18.27 -9.07 -23.30
CA GLY A 80 17.45 -8.75 -22.14
C GLY A 80 17.58 -9.80 -21.04
N PRO A 81 17.28 -9.46 -19.78
CA PRO A 81 17.20 -10.42 -18.69
C PRO A 81 16.00 -11.37 -18.83
N LEU A 82 15.04 -11.02 -19.68
CA LEU A 82 13.84 -11.79 -19.92
C LEU A 82 14.13 -12.79 -21.04
N CYS A 83 14.09 -14.08 -20.73
CA CYS A 83 14.31 -15.17 -21.66
C CYS A 83 13.09 -15.34 -22.58
N THR A 84 12.88 -14.42 -23.54
CA THR A 84 11.72 -14.47 -24.45
C THR A 84 11.87 -15.57 -25.52
N PRO A 85 10.78 -15.95 -26.21
CA PRO A 85 10.82 -16.93 -27.31
C PRO A 85 11.79 -16.56 -28.43
N GLU A 86 11.93 -15.28 -28.78
CA GLU A 86 12.87 -14.81 -29.81
C GLU A 86 14.34 -15.07 -29.43
N MET A 87 14.61 -15.19 -28.13
CA MET A 87 15.91 -15.49 -27.56
C MET A 87 16.09 -16.99 -27.24
N GLY A 88 15.09 -17.84 -27.56
CA GLY A 88 15.09 -19.27 -27.28
C GLY A 88 14.62 -19.64 -25.86
N GLY A 89 13.95 -18.73 -25.15
CA GLY A 89 13.33 -19.00 -23.85
C GLY A 89 11.80 -19.17 -23.93
N ASP A 90 11.13 -19.10 -22.78
CA ASP A 90 9.69 -19.39 -22.62
C ASP A 90 8.89 -18.26 -21.97
N TYR A 91 9.52 -17.14 -21.62
CA TYR A 91 8.83 -16.02 -20.97
C TYR A 91 7.87 -15.29 -21.94
N GLN A 92 6.56 -15.29 -21.61
CA GLN A 92 5.51 -14.73 -22.47
C GLN A 92 5.06 -13.30 -22.09
N GLY A 93 5.62 -12.71 -21.03
CA GLY A 93 5.11 -11.48 -20.45
C GLY A 93 4.10 -11.71 -19.32
N TYR A 94 3.70 -10.62 -18.67
CA TYR A 94 2.64 -10.59 -17.66
C TYR A 94 1.44 -9.81 -18.16
N GLN A 95 0.26 -10.14 -17.65
CA GLN A 95 -1.01 -9.47 -17.92
C GLN A 95 -1.73 -9.13 -16.61
N ALA A 96 -2.63 -8.16 -16.69
CA ALA A 96 -3.52 -7.86 -15.57
C ALA A 96 -4.34 -9.11 -15.20
N GLY A 97 -4.36 -9.46 -13.92
CA GLY A 97 -5.02 -10.65 -13.41
C GLY A 97 -4.10 -11.87 -13.28
N ASP A 98 -2.83 -11.82 -13.69
CA ASP A 98 -1.88 -12.90 -13.44
C ASP A 98 -1.54 -13.04 -11.94
N PHE A 99 -1.63 -11.92 -11.20
CA PHE A 99 -1.39 -11.87 -9.76
C PHE A 99 -2.54 -11.18 -9.01
N PRO A 100 -3.76 -11.74 -9.04
CA PRO A 100 -4.97 -11.04 -8.62
C PRO A 100 -4.94 -10.64 -7.14
N ILE A 101 -4.34 -11.48 -6.28
CA ILE A 101 -4.17 -11.18 -4.85
C ILE A 101 -3.20 -10.01 -4.65
N THR A 102 -2.08 -9.98 -5.38
CA THR A 102 -1.09 -8.90 -5.29
C THR A 102 -1.66 -7.59 -5.79
N GLU A 103 -2.41 -7.62 -6.90
CA GLU A 103 -3.13 -6.47 -7.46
C GLU A 103 -4.13 -5.91 -6.46
N GLU A 104 -4.97 -6.76 -5.88
CA GLU A 104 -5.96 -6.37 -4.87
C GLU A 104 -5.26 -5.75 -3.65
N VAL A 105 -4.24 -6.41 -3.09
CA VAL A 105 -3.52 -5.89 -1.92
C VAL A 105 -2.89 -4.53 -2.22
N CYS A 106 -2.15 -4.40 -3.32
CA CYS A 106 -1.52 -3.13 -3.70
C CYS A 106 -2.53 -1.99 -3.87
N SER A 107 -3.73 -2.29 -4.36
CA SER A 107 -4.79 -1.29 -4.57
C SER A 107 -5.28 -0.68 -3.25
N ARG A 108 -5.22 -1.42 -2.13
CA ARG A 108 -5.76 -1.00 -0.83
C ARG A 108 -4.73 -0.66 0.23
N LEU A 109 -3.43 -0.70 -0.08
CA LEU A 109 -2.39 -0.36 0.87
C LEU A 109 -2.28 1.16 1.09
N ILE A 110 -2.19 1.54 2.36
CA ILE A 110 -1.81 2.88 2.82
C ILE A 110 -0.58 2.75 3.70
N PHE A 111 0.40 3.63 3.52
CA PHE A 111 1.59 3.69 4.34
C PHE A 111 1.46 4.81 5.38
N LEU A 112 1.54 4.43 6.65
CA LEU A 112 1.63 5.37 7.77
C LEU A 112 3.07 5.87 7.94
N PRO A 113 3.27 7.06 8.54
CA PRO A 113 4.62 7.54 8.84
C PRO A 113 5.34 6.57 9.79
N VAL A 114 6.59 6.27 9.44
CA VAL A 114 7.51 5.52 10.30
C VAL A 114 8.27 6.50 11.19
N PHE A 115 8.33 6.20 12.49
CA PHE A 115 9.06 7.02 13.45
C PHE A 115 10.24 6.21 14.00
N SER A 116 11.47 6.68 13.75
CA SER A 116 12.68 6.04 14.30
C SER A 116 12.89 6.38 15.79
N ASN A 117 12.37 7.51 16.24
CA ASN A 117 12.41 7.96 17.64
C ASN A 117 11.11 8.71 17.96
N PRO A 118 9.97 8.01 18.12
CA PRO A 118 8.69 8.65 18.38
C PRO A 118 8.69 9.34 19.74
N VAL A 119 8.05 10.51 19.82
CA VAL A 119 7.70 11.13 21.10
C VAL A 119 6.65 10.30 21.83
N GLU A 120 6.56 10.45 23.14
CA GLU A 120 5.51 9.82 23.95
C GLU A 120 4.12 10.17 23.40
N GLY A 121 3.23 9.18 23.32
CA GLY A 121 1.87 9.38 22.80
C GLY A 121 1.74 9.43 21.26
N ALA A 122 2.84 9.26 20.51
CA ALA A 122 2.80 9.37 19.05
C ALA A 122 1.88 8.34 18.40
N ALA A 123 1.92 7.08 18.84
CA ALA A 123 1.09 6.01 18.29
C ALA A 123 -0.40 6.25 18.57
N GLU A 124 -0.73 6.70 19.78
CA GLU A 124 -2.07 7.07 20.21
C GLU A 124 -2.61 8.22 19.37
N ARG A 125 -1.78 9.23 19.09
CA ARG A 125 -2.15 10.36 18.23
C ARG A 125 -2.42 9.91 16.80
N VAL A 126 -1.61 9.01 16.24
CA VAL A 126 -1.87 8.41 14.91
C VAL A 126 -3.23 7.73 14.89
N VAL A 127 -3.51 6.85 15.86
CA VAL A 127 -4.78 6.13 15.95
C VAL A 127 -5.96 7.10 16.14
N ALA A 128 -5.80 8.13 16.98
CA ALA A 128 -6.82 9.14 17.21
C ALA A 128 -7.13 9.95 15.95
N THR A 129 -6.12 10.34 15.18
CA THR A 129 -6.31 11.05 13.90
C THR A 129 -7.06 10.19 12.90
N ILE A 130 -6.69 8.90 12.77
CA ILE A 130 -7.39 7.96 11.88
C ILE A 130 -8.86 7.82 12.31
N ARG A 131 -9.13 7.62 13.60
CA ARG A 131 -10.50 7.57 14.14
C ARG A 131 -11.28 8.84 13.85
N LYS A 132 -10.66 10.01 13.96
CA LYS A 132 -11.30 11.29 13.65
C LYS A 132 -11.75 11.33 12.19
N VAL A 133 -10.87 10.99 11.25
CA VAL A 133 -11.22 10.98 9.82
C VAL A 133 -12.33 9.96 9.52
N VAL A 134 -12.21 8.74 10.07
CA VAL A 134 -13.25 7.69 9.94
C VAL A 134 -14.62 8.17 10.45
N ALA A 135 -14.66 8.86 11.59
CA ALA A 135 -15.90 9.39 12.15
C ALA A 135 -16.59 10.46 11.28
N HIS A 136 -15.87 11.05 10.32
CA HIS A 136 -16.38 12.05 9.37
C HIS A 136 -16.43 11.51 7.94
N ALA A 137 -16.25 10.19 7.73
CA ALA A 137 -16.09 9.60 6.41
C ALA A 137 -17.28 9.86 5.47
N GLU A 138 -18.52 9.81 5.98
CA GLU A 138 -19.73 10.11 5.20
C GLU A 138 -19.72 11.52 4.61
N GLN A 139 -19.29 12.52 5.38
CA GLN A 139 -19.25 13.91 4.94
C GLN A 139 -18.13 14.13 3.92
N LEU A 140 -17.02 13.42 4.10
CA LEU A 140 -15.87 13.45 3.19
C LEU A 140 -16.17 12.73 1.87
N ALA A 141 -17.01 11.69 1.88
CA ALA A 141 -17.38 10.94 0.68
C ALA A 141 -18.24 11.75 -0.29
N VAL A 142 -19.10 12.64 0.21
CA VAL A 142 -20.04 13.47 -0.58
C VAL A 142 -19.38 14.70 -1.20
N LYS A 143 -18.21 15.11 -0.69
CA LYS A 143 -17.55 16.35 -1.09
C LYS A 143 -16.66 16.09 -2.32
N ASP A 144 -17.07 16.59 -3.48
CA ASP A 144 -16.27 16.69 -4.71
C ASP A 144 -15.69 18.11 -4.87
#